data_AF-A0A972YFZ2-F1
#
_entry.id   AF-A0A972YFZ2-F1
#
_cell.length_a   1.000
_cell.length_b   1.000
_cell.length_c   1.000
_cell.angle_alpha   90.00
_cell.angle_beta   90.00
_cell.angle_gamma   90.00
#
_symmetry.space_group_name_H-M   'P 1'
#
loop_
_entity.id
_entity.type
_entity.pdbx_description
1 polymer ?
#
loop_
_entity_poly.entity_id
_entity_poly.type
_entity_poly.pdbx_seq_one_letter_code
_entity_poly.pdbx_strand_id
1 'polypeptide(L)'
;MMNKYKIYDTKEKRFLGLHEAAISNEGNVITFKNGAIYDVATNSNRYTIHYYIGKTDINDKKIYDDCSIIEFDFIGFGDNESVKYNGFIKWNKSRFRYDIETISHGDKDGDNYIFDLGKCIDRIKNIKIIGTLQEKASVCGSCHGDGEYEVSAGSHSFFVDCHCIKNKKVPRHNLKKEKS
;
A
#
# COMPACT_ATOMS: atom_id res chain seq x y z
N MET A 1 -7.37 -24.02 1.49
CA MET A 1 -8.17 -22.96 0.82
C MET A 1 -7.26 -21.76 0.59
N MET A 2 -7.14 -21.26 -0.65
CA MET A 2 -6.44 -19.99 -0.89
C MET A 2 -7.34 -18.83 -0.46
N ASN A 3 -6.94 -18.07 0.57
CA ASN A 3 -7.62 -16.81 0.88
C ASN A 3 -7.51 -15.86 -0.30
N LYS A 4 -8.65 -15.58 -0.92
CA LYS A 4 -8.78 -14.65 -2.04
C LYS A 4 -8.93 -13.20 -1.56
N TYR A 5 -9.21 -13.00 -0.27
CA TYR A 5 -9.58 -11.71 0.28
C TYR A 5 -8.84 -11.43 1.59
N LYS A 6 -8.60 -10.15 1.84
CA LYS A 6 -8.35 -9.57 3.17
C LYS A 6 -9.48 -8.61 3.48
N ILE A 7 -9.96 -8.62 4.71
CA ILE A 7 -11.07 -7.77 5.16
C ILE A 7 -10.57 -6.89 6.30
N TYR A 8 -10.70 -5.58 6.14
CA TYR A 8 -10.37 -4.60 7.16
C TYR A 8 -11.66 -4.10 7.82
N ASP A 9 -11.77 -4.23 9.15
CA ASP A 9 -12.86 -3.62 9.92
C ASP A 9 -12.45 -2.17 10.25
N THR A 10 -13.08 -1.19 9.59
CA THR A 10 -12.78 0.24 9.75
C THR A 10 -13.15 0.76 11.13
N LYS A 11 -14.10 0.11 11.81
CA LYS A 11 -14.51 0.47 13.18
C LYS A 11 -13.49 -0.02 14.20
N GLU A 12 -13.04 -1.26 14.07
CA GLU A 12 -12.05 -1.87 14.98
C GLU A 12 -10.59 -1.59 14.57
N LYS A 13 -10.39 -0.90 13.44
CA LYS A 13 -9.10 -0.53 12.85
C LYS A 13 -8.11 -1.70 12.70
N ARG A 14 -8.59 -2.88 12.26
CA ARG A 14 -7.75 -4.08 12.09
C ARG A 14 -8.21 -4.98 10.95
N PHE A 15 -7.30 -5.82 10.47
CA PHE A 15 -7.67 -6.94 9.60
C PHE A 15 -8.36 -8.06 10.40
N LEU A 16 -9.38 -8.62 9.79
CA LEU A 16 -10.08 -9.80 10.30
C LEU A 16 -9.35 -11.07 9.86
N GLY A 17 -9.19 -12.01 10.79
CA GLY A 17 -8.65 -13.33 10.52
C GLY A 17 -9.61 -14.21 9.73
N LEU A 18 -9.09 -15.34 9.26
CA LEU A 18 -9.82 -16.30 8.39
C LEU A 18 -11.04 -16.94 9.06
N HIS A 19 -11.05 -16.95 10.38
CA HIS A 19 -12.13 -17.50 11.19
C HIS A 19 -13.06 -16.40 11.72
N GLU A 20 -12.79 -15.13 11.41
CA GLU A 20 -13.57 -13.99 11.88
C GLU A 20 -14.49 -13.43 10.80
N ALA A 21 -14.14 -13.59 9.52
CA ALA A 21 -14.98 -13.15 8.43
C ALA A 21 -14.82 -13.97 7.13
N ALA A 22 -15.88 -13.95 6.33
CA ALA A 22 -15.95 -14.51 4.99
C ALA A 22 -16.72 -13.56 4.06
N ILE A 23 -16.65 -13.81 2.76
CA ILE A 23 -17.44 -13.10 1.75
C ILE A 23 -18.51 -14.06 1.22
N SER A 24 -19.78 -13.62 1.20
CA SER A 24 -20.90 -14.37 0.65
C SER A 24 -20.85 -14.42 -0.88
N ASN A 25 -21.69 -15.25 -1.51
CA ASN A 25 -21.78 -15.30 -2.97
C ASN A 25 -22.37 -14.01 -3.56
N GLU A 26 -23.21 -13.31 -2.79
CA GLU A 26 -23.72 -11.98 -3.14
C GLU A 26 -22.69 -10.87 -2.92
N GLY A 27 -21.50 -11.20 -2.40
CA GLY A 27 -20.44 -10.25 -2.11
C GLY A 27 -20.60 -9.52 -0.78
N ASN A 28 -21.41 -10.00 0.16
CA ASN A 28 -21.54 -9.42 1.49
C ASN A 28 -20.42 -9.90 2.43
N VAL A 29 -20.13 -9.11 3.47
CA VAL A 29 -19.19 -9.52 4.52
C VAL A 29 -19.96 -10.26 5.62
N ILE A 30 -19.67 -11.55 5.77
CA ILE A 30 -20.17 -12.37 6.86
C ILE A 30 -19.14 -12.34 7.99
N THR A 31 -19.54 -11.95 9.19
CA THR A 31 -18.66 -11.99 10.37
C THR A 31 -19.13 -13.02 11.38
N PHE A 32 -18.17 -13.65 12.06
CA PHE A 32 -18.38 -14.67 13.09
C PHE A 32 -17.96 -14.08 14.43
N LYS A 33 -18.92 -13.84 15.34
CA LYS A 33 -18.62 -13.35 16.69
C LYS A 33 -19.38 -14.17 17.72
N ASN A 34 -18.64 -14.79 18.64
CA ASN A 34 -19.20 -15.59 19.73
C ASN A 34 -20.20 -16.67 19.28
N GLY A 35 -19.94 -17.32 18.13
CA GLY A 35 -20.83 -18.34 17.56
C GLY A 35 -22.06 -17.80 16.82
N ALA A 36 -22.28 -16.48 16.81
CA ALA A 36 -23.29 -15.84 15.98
C ALA A 36 -22.73 -15.45 14.61
N ILE A 37 -23.55 -15.62 13.57
CA ILE A 37 -23.29 -15.23 12.20
C ILE A 37 -24.00 -13.90 11.94
N TYR A 38 -23.25 -12.88 11.53
CA TYR A 38 -23.81 -11.60 11.11
C TYR A 38 -23.55 -11.42 9.63
N ASP A 39 -24.61 -11.33 8.83
CA ASP A 39 -24.54 -10.92 7.44
C ASP A 39 -24.61 -9.39 7.37
N VAL A 40 -23.48 -8.76 7.07
CA VAL A 40 -23.39 -7.31 6.96
C VAL A 40 -23.20 -6.97 5.50
N ALA A 41 -24.18 -6.25 4.95
CA ALA A 41 -24.09 -5.74 3.59
C ALA A 41 -22.77 -4.98 3.38
N THR A 42 -22.11 -5.23 2.26
CA THR A 42 -20.85 -4.56 1.86
C THR A 42 -20.99 -3.05 1.70
N ASN A 43 -22.22 -2.55 1.56
CA ASN A 43 -22.52 -1.12 1.54
C ASN A 43 -22.50 -0.46 2.93
N SER A 44 -22.23 -1.21 4.00
CA SER A 44 -21.85 -0.58 5.26
C SER A 44 -20.42 -0.07 5.12
N ASN A 45 -20.18 1.22 5.40
CA ASN A 45 -18.83 1.82 5.47
C ASN A 45 -17.91 1.19 6.54
N ARG A 46 -18.27 0.01 7.05
CA ARG A 46 -17.61 -0.73 8.12
C ARG A 46 -16.49 -1.65 7.62
N TYR A 47 -16.62 -2.21 6.43
CA TYR A 47 -15.68 -3.21 5.94
C TYR A 47 -15.08 -2.83 4.60
N THR A 48 -13.75 -2.84 4.54
CA THR A 48 -13.01 -2.70 3.27
C THR A 48 -12.49 -4.07 2.85
N ILE A 49 -12.79 -4.47 1.61
CA ILE A 49 -12.38 -5.76 1.04
C ILE A 49 -11.23 -5.54 0.06
N HIS A 50 -10.14 -6.26 0.28
CA HIS A 50 -8.95 -6.23 -0.56
C HIS A 50 -8.76 -7.57 -1.25
N TYR A 51 -8.60 -7.54 -2.57
CA TYR A 51 -8.55 -8.73 -3.41
C TYR A 51 -7.13 -9.19 -3.64
N TYR A 52 -6.87 -10.49 -3.52
CA TYR A 52 -5.60 -11.08 -3.90
C TYR A 52 -5.38 -10.94 -5.42
N ILE A 53 -4.27 -10.33 -5.82
CA ILE A 53 -4.02 -10.01 -7.25
C ILE A 53 -3.43 -11.18 -8.05
N GLY A 54 -3.23 -12.34 -7.43
CA GLY A 54 -2.57 -13.48 -8.07
C GLY A 54 -1.03 -13.45 -8.03
N LYS A 55 -0.41 -12.53 -7.26
CA LYS A 55 1.05 -12.42 -7.12
C LYS A 55 1.51 -12.45 -5.66
N THR A 56 2.68 -13.03 -5.41
CA THR A 56 3.35 -13.05 -4.10
C THR A 56 4.59 -12.17 -4.12
N ASP A 57 5.01 -11.73 -2.94
CA ASP A 57 6.28 -11.05 -2.72
C ASP A 57 7.45 -12.06 -2.63
N ILE A 58 8.69 -11.57 -2.46
CA ILE A 58 9.90 -12.39 -2.30
C ILE A 58 9.89 -13.35 -1.10
N ASN A 59 8.94 -13.22 -0.17
CA ASN A 59 8.78 -14.08 1.00
C ASN A 59 7.49 -14.92 0.92
N ASP A 60 6.98 -15.13 -0.29
CA ASP A 60 5.72 -15.86 -0.57
C ASP A 60 4.47 -15.26 0.09
N LYS A 61 4.52 -13.98 0.50
CA LYS A 61 3.36 -13.28 1.04
C LYS A 61 2.49 -12.78 -0.10
N LYS A 62 1.20 -13.07 -0.01
CA LYS A 62 0.20 -12.63 -1.00
C LYS A 62 0.08 -11.11 -1.04
N ILE A 63 0.06 -10.58 -2.26
CA ILE A 63 -0.16 -9.16 -2.54
C ILE A 63 -1.65 -8.92 -2.77
N TYR A 64 -2.21 -7.93 -2.08
CA TYR A 64 -3.61 -7.54 -2.14
C TYR A 64 -3.78 -6.13 -2.71
N ASP A 65 -4.76 -6.00 -3.61
CA ASP A 65 -5.20 -4.76 -4.25
C ASP A 65 -5.62 -3.70 -3.23
N ASP A 66 -5.23 -2.45 -3.49
CA ASP A 66 -5.60 -1.27 -2.71
C ASP A 66 -5.30 -1.43 -1.20
N CYS A 67 -4.25 -2.19 -0.91
CA CYS A 67 -3.85 -2.54 0.45
C CYS A 67 -2.35 -2.68 0.57
N SER A 68 -1.72 -3.54 -0.22
CA SER A 68 -0.32 -3.91 0.00
C SER A 68 0.62 -2.79 -0.42
N ILE A 69 1.42 -2.30 0.53
CA ILE A 69 2.55 -1.40 0.26
C ILE A 69 3.77 -2.28 -0.01
N ILE A 70 4.39 -2.05 -1.16
CA ILE A 70 5.51 -2.82 -1.67
C ILE A 70 6.75 -1.92 -1.84
N GLU A 71 7.91 -2.49 -1.53
CA GLU A 71 9.21 -2.04 -2.03
C GLU A 71 9.55 -2.90 -3.26
N PHE A 72 10.08 -2.31 -4.32
CA PHE A 72 10.49 -3.03 -5.51
C PHE A 72 11.63 -2.32 -6.23
N ASP A 73 12.40 -3.09 -7.00
CA ASP A 73 13.42 -2.58 -7.89
C ASP A 73 12.81 -2.43 -9.30
N PHE A 74 13.04 -1.31 -9.97
CA PHE A 74 12.63 -1.07 -11.35
C PHE A 74 13.83 -0.78 -12.24
N ILE A 75 13.89 -1.48 -13.38
CA ILE A 75 14.93 -1.28 -14.40
C ILE A 75 14.34 -0.43 -15.54
N GLY A 76 14.83 0.81 -15.65
CA GLY A 76 14.36 1.80 -16.62
C GLY A 76 14.54 1.38 -18.09
N PHE A 77 13.80 2.04 -18.97
CA PHE A 77 13.81 1.73 -20.40
C PHE A 77 15.10 2.25 -21.05
N GLY A 78 16.10 1.37 -21.17
CA GLY A 78 17.42 1.71 -21.69
C GLY A 78 18.51 1.70 -20.62
N ASP A 79 18.13 1.46 -19.36
CA ASP A 79 19.05 1.44 -18.23
C ASP A 79 19.46 0.01 -17.87
N ASN A 80 20.69 -0.14 -17.38
CA ASN A 80 21.18 -1.37 -16.76
C ASN A 80 21.15 -1.32 -15.23
N GLU A 81 20.80 -0.17 -14.65
CA GLU A 81 20.75 0.05 -13.22
C GLU A 81 19.31 -0.02 -12.71
N SER A 82 19.14 -0.65 -11.55
CA SER A 82 17.85 -0.74 -10.87
C SER A 82 17.68 0.39 -9.88
N VAL A 83 16.54 1.08 -9.94
CA VAL A 83 16.14 2.09 -8.95
C VAL A 83 15.10 1.48 -8.02
N LYS A 84 15.25 1.74 -6.71
CA LYS A 84 14.30 1.30 -5.68
C LYS A 84 13.12 2.25 -5.58
N TYR A 85 11.93 1.69 -5.54
CA TYR A 85 10.68 2.41 -5.36
C TYR A 85 9.84 1.77 -4.25
N ASN A 86 9.06 2.62 -3.58
CA ASN A 86 7.95 2.19 -2.75
C ASN A 86 6.65 2.59 -3.42
N GLY A 87 5.64 1.72 -3.35
CA GLY A 87 4.35 1.99 -3.96
C GLY A 87 3.27 1.07 -3.44
N PHE A 88 2.07 1.22 -3.97
CA PHE A 88 0.96 0.30 -3.75
C PHE A 88 0.34 -0.11 -5.08
N ILE A 89 -0.26 -1.30 -5.10
CA ILE A 89 -0.89 -1.84 -6.30
C ILE A 89 -2.37 -1.52 -6.27
N LYS A 90 -2.88 -0.98 -7.39
CA LYS A 90 -4.29 -0.64 -7.56
C LYS A 90 -4.87 -1.20 -8.86
N TRP A 91 -6.11 -1.68 -8.82
CA TRP A 91 -6.87 -1.99 -10.02
C TRP A 91 -7.31 -0.72 -10.75
N ASN A 92 -6.76 -0.50 -11.95
CA ASN A 92 -7.18 0.57 -12.83
C ASN A 92 -8.37 0.12 -13.69
N LYS A 93 -9.58 0.53 -13.29
CA LYS A 93 -10.83 0.22 -14.00
C LYS A 93 -10.84 0.75 -15.43
N SER A 94 -10.28 1.93 -15.69
CA SER A 94 -10.29 2.54 -17.03
C SER A 94 -9.41 1.80 -18.03
N ARG A 95 -8.37 1.11 -17.54
CA ARG A 95 -7.39 0.38 -18.37
C ARG A 95 -7.46 -1.13 -18.19
N PHE A 96 -8.41 -1.63 -17.38
CA PHE A 96 -8.63 -3.04 -17.05
C PHE A 96 -7.33 -3.80 -16.70
N ARG A 97 -6.54 -3.21 -15.80
CA ARG A 97 -5.22 -3.75 -15.40
C ARG A 97 -4.82 -3.29 -14.00
N TYR A 98 -3.78 -3.90 -13.45
CA TYR A 98 -3.13 -3.39 -12.24
C TYR A 98 -2.04 -2.37 -12.59
N ASP A 99 -2.03 -1.25 -11.88
CA ASP A 99 -0.92 -0.30 -11.88
C ASP A 99 -0.25 -0.33 -10.48
N ILE A 100 1.06 -0.06 -10.43
CA ILE A 100 1.75 0.35 -9.20
C ILE A 100 1.80 1.87 -9.20
N GLU A 101 1.24 2.49 -8.16
CA GLU A 101 1.40 3.92 -7.91
C GLU A 101 2.50 4.11 -6.87
N THR A 102 3.55 4.87 -7.23
CA THR A 102 4.65 5.12 -6.30
C THR A 102 4.21 6.08 -5.22
N ILE A 103 4.72 5.83 -4.01
CA ILE A 103 4.62 6.77 -2.90
C ILE A 103 5.89 7.62 -2.94
N SER A 104 5.74 8.91 -3.26
CA SER A 104 6.85 9.87 -3.28
C SER A 104 7.64 9.85 -1.96
N HIS A 105 8.96 9.65 -2.04
CA HIS A 105 9.87 10.19 -1.05
C HIS A 105 10.06 11.67 -1.41
N GLY A 106 10.04 12.56 -0.42
CA GLY A 106 10.10 14.02 -0.55
C GLY A 106 11.40 14.58 -1.15
N ASP A 107 11.81 14.06 -2.30
CA ASP A 107 12.69 14.74 -3.22
C ASP A 107 11.89 15.86 -3.89
N LYS A 108 12.54 17.00 -4.06
CA LYS A 108 11.95 18.34 -4.26
C LYS A 108 10.99 18.49 -5.44
N ASP A 109 10.88 17.48 -6.28
CA ASP A 109 10.10 17.51 -7.53
C ASP A 109 8.74 16.79 -7.39
N GLY A 110 8.51 16.01 -6.33
CA GLY A 110 7.16 15.51 -5.98
C GLY A 110 6.51 14.56 -6.99
N ASP A 111 7.29 14.00 -7.92
CA ASP A 111 6.75 13.18 -9.01
C ASP A 111 6.21 11.83 -8.49
N ASN A 112 4.93 11.58 -8.77
CA ASN A 112 4.31 10.27 -8.61
C ASN A 112 4.37 9.51 -9.95
N TYR A 113 5.10 8.39 -9.97
CA TYR A 113 5.17 7.49 -11.11
C TYR A 113 4.06 6.43 -11.04
N ILE A 114 3.49 6.11 -12.19
CA ILE A 114 2.52 5.03 -12.36
C ILE A 114 3.14 3.98 -13.28
N PHE A 115 3.42 2.80 -12.73
CA PHE A 115 3.92 1.66 -13.50
C PHE A 115 2.77 0.73 -13.86
N ASP A 116 2.59 0.48 -15.15
CA ASP A 116 1.69 -0.57 -15.63
C ASP A 116 2.28 -1.94 -15.27
N LEU A 117 1.67 -2.66 -14.32
CA LEU A 117 2.21 -3.92 -13.84
C LEU A 117 2.26 -4.98 -14.94
N GLY A 118 1.35 -4.94 -15.91
CA GLY A 118 1.33 -5.87 -17.03
C GLY A 118 2.46 -5.61 -18.03
N LYS A 119 2.74 -4.34 -18.33
CA LYS A 119 3.81 -3.96 -19.28
C LYS A 119 5.21 -3.96 -18.66
N CYS A 120 5.30 -3.69 -17.37
CA CYS A 120 6.57 -3.54 -16.67
C CYS A 120 6.99 -4.81 -15.90
N ILE A 121 6.24 -5.93 -16.01
CA ILE A 121 6.45 -7.10 -15.15
C ILE A 121 7.89 -7.65 -15.21
N ASP A 122 8.51 -7.65 -16.39
CA ASP A 122 9.86 -8.16 -16.56
C ASP A 122 10.94 -7.22 -16.04
N ARG A 123 10.57 -5.95 -15.77
CA ARG A 123 11.45 -4.88 -15.29
C ARG A 123 11.31 -4.62 -13.79
N ILE A 124 10.24 -5.12 -13.18
CA ILE A 124 9.99 -5.04 -11.74
C ILE A 124 10.61 -6.28 -11.09
N LYS A 125 11.53 -6.08 -10.15
CA LYS A 125 12.23 -7.14 -9.42
C LYS A 125 12.09 -6.93 -7.92
N ASN A 126 12.37 -8.01 -7.17
CA ASN A 126 12.49 -7.98 -5.71
C ASN A 126 11.31 -7.35 -4.96
N ILE A 127 10.08 -7.59 -5.46
CA ILE A 127 8.86 -7.08 -4.82
C ILE A 127 8.77 -7.62 -3.39
N LYS A 128 8.79 -6.74 -2.40
CA LYS A 128 8.70 -7.08 -0.97
C LYS A 128 7.56 -6.32 -0.34
N ILE A 129 6.65 -7.01 0.34
CA ILE A 129 5.60 -6.33 1.11
C ILE A 129 6.26 -5.70 2.34
N ILE A 130 6.15 -4.38 2.43
CA ILE A 130 6.66 -3.60 3.56
C ILE A 130 5.55 -3.12 4.48
N GLY A 131 4.27 -3.24 4.09
CA GLY A 131 3.14 -2.90 4.95
C GLY A 131 1.80 -2.95 4.24
N THR A 132 0.80 -2.35 4.86
CA THR A 132 -0.53 -2.14 4.27
C THR A 132 -0.93 -0.68 4.38
N LEU A 133 -1.77 -0.16 3.48
CA LEU A 133 -2.28 1.21 3.55
C LEU A 133 -3.06 1.44 4.86
N GLN A 134 -3.72 0.40 5.37
CA GLN A 134 -4.55 0.46 6.56
C GLN A 134 -3.76 0.36 7.89
N GLU A 135 -2.59 -0.28 7.91
CA GLU A 135 -1.74 -0.39 9.12
C GLU A 135 -0.51 0.54 9.08
N LYS A 136 -0.01 0.85 7.88
CA LYS A 136 1.18 1.69 7.64
C LYS A 136 0.83 3.03 7.00
N ALA A 137 -0.29 3.59 7.43
CA ALA A 137 -0.64 5.00 7.32
C ALA A 137 0.50 5.98 7.70
N SER A 138 1.64 5.55 8.24
CA SER A 138 2.81 6.36 8.59
C SER A 138 3.83 6.62 7.46
N VAL A 139 3.45 6.60 6.17
CA VAL A 139 4.35 7.04 5.08
C VAL A 139 4.10 8.53 4.77
N CYS A 140 4.58 9.39 5.68
CA CYS A 140 4.52 10.84 5.52
C CYS A 140 5.74 11.27 4.69
N GLY A 141 5.54 11.55 3.39
CA GLY A 141 6.60 12.00 2.47
C GLY A 141 7.25 13.33 2.87
N SER A 142 6.57 14.12 3.71
CA SER A 142 7.10 15.33 4.37
C SER A 142 6.47 15.49 5.76
N CYS A 143 7.27 15.36 6.82
CA CYS A 143 6.81 15.66 8.18
C CYS A 143 6.56 17.17 8.32
N HIS A 144 5.29 17.59 8.42
CA HIS A 144 4.89 18.97 8.76
C HIS A 144 4.50 19.14 10.24
N GLY A 145 4.59 18.07 11.03
CA GLY A 145 4.18 18.01 12.44
C GLY A 145 3.45 16.70 12.75
N ASP A 146 3.29 16.38 14.04
CA ASP A 146 2.42 15.28 14.45
C ASP A 146 0.95 15.67 14.17
N GLY A 147 0.15 14.77 13.60
CA GLY A 147 -1.27 15.03 13.30
C GLY A 147 -1.91 14.02 12.34
N GLU A 148 -3.23 14.13 12.17
CA GLU A 148 -3.96 13.39 11.12
C GLU A 148 -3.79 14.09 9.76
N TYR A 149 -3.29 13.37 8.77
CA TYR A 149 -3.14 13.86 7.39
C TYR A 149 -4.04 13.08 6.46
N GLU A 150 -4.67 13.77 5.52
CA GLU A 150 -5.39 13.09 4.44
C GLU A 150 -4.37 12.59 3.41
N VAL A 151 -4.26 11.28 3.24
CA VAL A 151 -3.52 10.67 2.14
C VAL A 151 -4.52 10.32 1.06
N SER A 152 -4.38 10.97 -0.09
CA SER A 152 -5.17 10.66 -1.28
C SER A 152 -4.46 9.58 -2.09
N ALA A 153 -5.05 8.39 -2.12
CA ALA A 153 -4.67 7.29 -3.00
C ALA A 153 -5.76 7.15 -4.09
N GLY A 154 -5.68 7.97 -5.13
CA GLY A 154 -6.68 7.97 -6.20
C GLY A 154 -8.08 8.36 -5.71
N SER A 155 -9.05 7.44 -5.75
CA SER A 155 -10.44 7.67 -5.33
C SER A 155 -10.70 7.45 -3.84
N HIS A 156 -9.68 7.05 -3.08
CA HIS A 156 -9.79 6.84 -1.65
C HIS A 156 -8.94 7.88 -0.93
N SER A 157 -9.60 8.67 -0.09
CA SER A 157 -8.94 9.46 0.94
C SER A 157 -9.01 8.68 2.24
N PHE A 158 -7.87 8.51 2.90
CA PHE A 158 -7.86 8.01 4.27
C PHE A 158 -7.02 8.95 5.13
N PHE A 159 -7.49 9.17 6.36
CA PHE A 159 -6.78 9.97 7.34
C PHE A 159 -5.74 9.10 8.02
N VAL A 160 -4.52 9.61 8.12
CA VAL A 160 -3.38 8.92 8.71
C VAL A 160 -2.86 9.70 9.90
N ASP A 161 -2.76 9.04 11.06
CA ASP A 161 -2.00 9.56 12.19
C ASP A 161 -0.50 9.50 11.85
N CYS A 162 0.06 10.62 11.44
CA CYS A 162 1.51 10.78 11.28
C CYS A 162 2.12 11.07 12.64
N HIS A 163 3.01 10.17 13.10
CA HIS A 163 3.95 10.45 14.17
C HIS A 163 5.34 10.69 13.58
N CYS A 164 5.81 11.93 13.65
CA CYS A 164 7.13 12.27 13.17
C CYS A 164 8.18 11.66 14.10
N ILE A 165 8.98 10.73 13.58
CA ILE A 165 10.22 10.33 14.25
C ILE A 165 11.13 11.57 14.23
N LYS A 166 11.28 12.24 15.38
CA LYS A 166 12.32 13.26 15.58
C LYS A 166 13.68 12.59 15.48
N ASN A 167 14.15 12.34 14.26
CA ASN A 167 15.52 11.88 14.06
C ASN A 167 16.45 12.97 14.58
N LYS A 168 17.18 12.65 15.65
CA LYS A 168 18.32 13.43 16.12
C LYS A 168 19.18 13.78 14.91
N LYS A 169 19.49 15.07 14.77
CA LYS A 169 20.36 15.66 13.74
C LYS A 169 21.47 14.67 13.33
N VAL A 170 21.39 14.15 12.11
CA VAL A 170 22.53 13.52 11.46
C VAL A 170 23.60 14.61 11.30
N PRO A 171 24.83 14.45 11.79
CA PRO A 171 25.86 15.48 11.66
C PRO A 171 26.14 15.71 10.17
N ARG A 172 26.01 16.96 9.72
CA ARG A 172 26.47 17.35 8.38
C ARG A 172 27.99 17.17 8.34
N HIS A 173 28.47 16.17 7.61
CA HIS A 173 29.87 16.16 7.20
C HIS A 173 30.11 17.35 6.26
N ASN A 174 31.05 18.22 6.66
CA ASN A 174 31.49 19.39 5.92
C ASN A 174 32.09 18.97 4.56
N LEU A 175 31.35 19.19 3.47
CA LEU A 175 31.95 19.32 2.15
C LEU A 175 32.47 20.77 2.04
N LYS A 176 33.77 20.92 2.29
CA LYS A 176 34.53 22.13 1.93
C LYS A 176 34.36 22.38 0.43
N LYS A 177 33.85 23.55 0.06
CA LYS A 177 33.99 24.09 -1.29
C LYS A 177 35.44 24.52 -1.47
N GLU A 178 36.23 23.74 -2.20
CA GLU A 178 37.39 24.31 -2.89
C GLU A 178 36.85 25.07 -4.11
N LYS A 179 37.02 26.38 -4.07
CA LYS A 179 36.83 27.25 -5.24
C LYS A 179 38.12 27.19 -6.06
N SER A 180 37.99 26.79 -7.33
CA SER A 180 38.90 27.21 -8.40
C SER A 180 38.54 28.63 -8.83
#